data_AF-A0A8H4KJN1-F1
#
_entry.id   AF-A0A8H4KJN1-F1
#
_cell.length_a   1.000
_cell.length_b   1.000
_cell.length_c   1.000
_cell.angle_alpha   90.00
_cell.angle_beta   90.00
_cell.angle_gamma   90.00
#
_symmetry.space_group_name_H-M   'P 1'
#
loop_
_entity.id
_entity.type
_entity.pdbx_description
1 polymer ?
#
loop_
_entity_poly.entity_id
_entity_poly.type
_entity_poly.pdbx_seq_one_letter_code
_entity_poly.pdbx_strand_id
1 'polypeptide(L)'
;MSDLESATEDGYVKWTQLPIETVTLPLDDPSTAAVLSWRWDTDEKNHTSRNILSSVSAAKRMGFRYLFMDIISIDQTLEANALLSRVVEFTSLYRTIPVIAAYDKIGTDFNLTVRRPWISNEIQAYRHNPTRIIYVSHNNQGGGKVEKEYSHLPEDIASFEFARMAERIWTTHFATTILMLLKGEISMESISDLKHIMPELAPVLELAYDKMSRNDFLMTAALLAQTGLNGTGVVNDSVTKANIHNGPELKEYDIYHFICTEARMKQENFEIYLCKDGYEEILVGEWIMRHNFYYDDAYYCRLRVREDAERAICTELGMSDAEFEAYTTRKISLQSALKQAETSDTVYPKIEVITVDLNESTGLE
;
A
#
# COMPACT_ATOMS: atom_id res chain seq x y z
N MET A 1 28.61 -4.38 -17.91
CA MET A 1 28.48 -5.09 -19.20
C MET A 1 29.05 -6.50 -19.13
N SER A 2 30.09 -6.77 -18.31
CA SER A 2 30.72 -8.09 -18.14
C SER A 2 29.82 -9.19 -17.54
N ASP A 3 28.94 -8.85 -16.59
CA ASP A 3 28.14 -9.87 -15.88
C ASP A 3 26.93 -10.38 -16.68
N LEU A 4 26.52 -9.64 -17.71
CA LEU A 4 25.49 -10.07 -18.66
C LEU A 4 26.07 -10.96 -19.77
N GLU A 5 27.37 -10.80 -20.05
CA GLU A 5 28.11 -11.64 -21.01
C GLU A 5 28.36 -13.03 -20.42
N SER A 6 28.63 -13.17 -19.11
CA SER A 6 28.78 -14.51 -18.48
C SER A 6 27.47 -15.31 -18.46
N ALA A 7 26.34 -14.66 -18.22
CA ALA A 7 25.02 -15.31 -18.28
C ALA A 7 24.63 -15.76 -19.71
N THR A 8 25.18 -15.10 -20.74
CA THR A 8 24.98 -15.51 -22.14
C THR A 8 25.98 -16.58 -22.59
N GLU A 9 27.20 -16.63 -22.04
CA GLU A 9 28.18 -17.69 -22.29
C GLU A 9 27.77 -19.04 -21.69
N ASP A 10 27.06 -19.05 -20.56
CA ASP A 10 26.57 -20.29 -19.92
C ASP A 10 25.23 -20.81 -20.50
N GLY A 11 24.68 -20.17 -21.54
CA GLY A 11 23.49 -20.65 -22.25
C GLY A 11 22.15 -20.48 -21.51
N TYR A 12 22.11 -19.69 -20.44
CA TYR A 12 20.90 -19.43 -19.66
C TYR A 12 20.10 -18.26 -20.27
N VAL A 13 19.39 -18.52 -21.36
CA VAL A 13 18.58 -17.50 -22.07
C VAL A 13 17.19 -17.32 -21.44
N LYS A 14 16.79 -18.18 -20.50
CA LYS A 14 15.48 -18.14 -19.83
C LYS A 14 15.63 -18.41 -18.33
N TRP A 15 14.94 -17.62 -17.50
CA TRP A 15 14.87 -17.79 -16.03
C TRP A 15 14.49 -19.22 -15.60
N THR A 16 13.74 -19.95 -16.43
CA THR A 16 13.35 -21.36 -16.24
C THR A 16 14.52 -22.36 -16.30
N GLN A 17 15.73 -21.92 -16.67
CA GLN A 17 16.91 -22.77 -16.80
C GLN A 17 17.91 -22.55 -15.66
N LEU A 18 17.69 -21.57 -14.78
CA LEU A 18 18.54 -21.34 -13.62
C LEU A 18 18.47 -22.55 -12.67
N PRO A 19 19.58 -22.88 -11.97
CA PRO A 19 19.54 -23.90 -10.92
C PRO A 19 18.45 -23.59 -9.90
N ILE A 20 17.57 -24.55 -9.65
CA ILE A 20 16.50 -24.43 -8.67
C ILE A 20 16.92 -25.20 -7.43
N GLU A 21 16.97 -24.52 -6.29
CA GLU A 21 17.16 -25.12 -4.98
C GLU A 21 15.93 -24.82 -4.11
N THR A 22 15.38 -25.86 -3.49
CA THR A 22 14.28 -25.70 -2.53
C THR A 22 14.84 -25.27 -1.19
N VAL A 23 14.42 -24.10 -0.71
CA VAL A 23 14.74 -23.61 0.63
C VAL A 23 13.56 -23.88 1.56
N THR A 24 13.81 -24.56 2.67
CA THR A 24 12.78 -24.84 3.69
C THR A 24 12.70 -23.68 4.68
N LEU A 25 11.49 -23.13 4.88
CA LEU A 25 11.18 -22.19 5.95
C LEU A 25 10.61 -22.95 7.17
N PRO A 26 10.85 -22.50 8.42
CA PRO A 26 11.63 -21.32 8.80
C PRO A 26 13.15 -21.55 8.68
N LEU A 27 13.90 -20.45 8.49
CA LEU A 27 15.36 -20.47 8.46
C LEU A 27 15.92 -20.49 9.89
N ASP A 28 17.05 -21.16 10.10
CA ASP A 28 17.77 -21.18 11.39
C ASP A 28 18.18 -19.76 11.85
N ASP A 29 18.55 -18.89 10.90
CA ASP A 29 18.85 -17.49 11.13
C ASP A 29 18.14 -16.59 10.09
N PRO A 30 17.02 -15.94 10.47
CA PRO A 30 16.29 -15.02 9.60
C PRO A 30 17.12 -13.83 9.08
N SER A 31 18.21 -13.46 9.75
CA SER A 31 19.06 -12.34 9.32
C SER A 31 19.90 -12.65 8.08
N THR A 32 20.04 -13.93 7.72
CA THR A 32 20.75 -14.39 6.51
C THR A 32 19.89 -14.33 5.26
N ALA A 33 18.60 -14.07 5.39
CA ALA A 33 17.69 -13.92 4.27
C ALA A 33 17.07 -12.53 4.24
N ALA A 34 16.69 -12.10 3.04
CA ALA A 34 15.86 -10.94 2.85
C ALA A 34 14.73 -11.26 1.86
N VAL A 35 13.60 -10.58 2.01
CA VAL A 35 12.57 -10.49 0.97
C VAL A 35 12.78 -9.20 0.18
N LEU A 36 12.73 -9.30 -1.15
CA LEU A 36 12.78 -8.17 -2.04
C LEU A 36 11.35 -7.71 -2.32
N SER A 37 11.01 -6.51 -1.85
CA SER A 37 9.85 -5.77 -2.32
C SER A 37 10.32 -4.76 -3.37
N TRP A 38 9.83 -4.94 -4.60
CA TRP A 38 10.31 -4.16 -5.73
C TRP A 38 9.24 -4.03 -6.79
N ARG A 39 9.41 -3.08 -7.71
CA ARG A 39 8.62 -3.01 -8.94
C ARG A 39 9.50 -2.72 -10.14
N TRP A 40 9.03 -3.15 -11.32
CA TRP A 40 9.70 -2.85 -12.57
C TRP A 40 9.75 -1.34 -12.80
N ASP A 41 10.93 -0.83 -13.10
CA ASP A 41 11.24 0.60 -13.30
C ASP A 41 11.18 1.03 -14.77
N THR A 42 10.72 0.14 -15.66
CA THR A 42 10.59 0.35 -17.10
C THR A 42 9.42 -0.43 -17.68
N ASP A 43 8.84 0.07 -18.77
CA ASP A 43 7.74 -0.61 -19.47
C ASP A 43 8.24 -1.32 -20.75
N GLU A 44 9.57 -1.32 -20.96
CA GLU A 44 10.21 -1.90 -22.13
C GLU A 44 10.44 -3.41 -22.00
N LYS A 45 9.80 -4.15 -22.90
CA LYS A 45 9.96 -5.60 -23.05
C LYS A 45 11.43 -5.90 -23.37
N ASN A 46 12.14 -6.56 -22.45
CA ASN A 46 13.56 -6.96 -22.49
C ASN A 46 14.58 -6.03 -21.79
N HIS A 47 14.16 -4.97 -21.10
CA HIS A 47 15.10 -4.19 -20.29
C HIS A 47 15.26 -4.76 -18.88
N THR A 48 16.50 -4.91 -18.41
CA THR A 48 16.82 -5.27 -17.02
C THR A 48 16.31 -4.20 -16.05
N SER A 49 15.65 -4.61 -14.98
CA SER A 49 15.22 -3.69 -13.92
C SER A 49 16.40 -3.21 -13.08
N ARG A 50 16.56 -1.88 -12.97
CA ARG A 50 17.60 -1.27 -12.11
C ARG A 50 17.29 -1.46 -10.63
N ASN A 51 16.01 -1.52 -10.26
CA ASN A 51 15.60 -1.87 -8.91
C ASN A 51 16.13 -3.26 -8.52
N ILE A 52 15.91 -4.28 -9.35
CA ILE A 52 16.43 -5.64 -9.09
C ILE A 52 17.96 -5.63 -8.98
N LEU A 53 18.65 -5.05 -9.96
CA LEU A 53 20.11 -5.05 -10.00
C LEU A 53 20.73 -4.36 -8.76
N SER A 54 20.17 -3.22 -8.37
CA SER A 54 20.62 -2.46 -7.20
C SER A 54 20.37 -3.26 -5.92
N SER A 55 19.21 -3.89 -5.80
CA SER A 55 18.84 -4.72 -4.65
C SER A 55 19.71 -5.96 -4.51
N VAL A 56 20.01 -6.66 -5.60
CA VAL A 56 20.93 -7.82 -5.58
C VAL A 56 22.33 -7.38 -5.17
N SER A 57 22.81 -6.24 -5.70
CA SER A 57 24.12 -5.69 -5.34
C SER A 57 24.19 -5.29 -3.87
N ALA A 58 23.16 -4.63 -3.35
CA ALA A 58 23.03 -4.31 -1.93
C ALA A 58 22.98 -5.58 -1.08
N ALA A 59 22.18 -6.57 -1.47
CA ALA A 59 22.04 -7.82 -0.73
C ALA A 59 23.38 -8.56 -0.58
N LYS A 60 24.15 -8.67 -1.68
CA LYS A 60 25.50 -9.26 -1.68
C LYS A 60 26.45 -8.51 -0.75
N ARG A 61 26.51 -7.17 -0.85
CA ARG A 61 27.39 -6.35 0.01
C ARG A 61 27.05 -6.47 1.50
N MET A 62 25.78 -6.68 1.81
CA MET A 62 25.28 -6.85 3.18
C MET A 62 25.38 -8.30 3.68
N GLY A 63 25.87 -9.23 2.86
CA GLY A 63 26.10 -10.62 3.25
C GLY A 63 24.85 -11.49 3.35
N PHE A 64 23.75 -11.10 2.70
CA PHE A 64 22.57 -11.97 2.64
C PHE A 64 22.87 -13.21 1.80
N ARG A 65 22.57 -14.39 2.37
CA ARG A 65 22.72 -15.67 1.70
C ARG A 65 21.55 -15.98 0.78
N TYR A 66 20.34 -15.61 1.19
CA TYR A 66 19.11 -15.86 0.44
C TYR A 66 18.38 -14.55 0.17
N LEU A 67 17.92 -14.37 -1.07
CA LEU A 67 17.07 -13.23 -1.46
C LEU A 67 15.80 -13.79 -2.08
N PHE A 68 14.69 -13.71 -1.34
CA PHE A 68 13.37 -14.08 -1.83
C PHE A 68 12.82 -12.95 -2.68
N MET A 69 12.78 -13.17 -3.99
CA MET A 69 12.24 -12.21 -4.96
C MET A 69 10.99 -12.79 -5.58
N ASP A 70 9.92 -12.01 -5.58
CA ASP A 70 8.72 -12.34 -6.31
C ASP A 70 8.80 -11.86 -7.77
N ILE A 71 8.45 -12.73 -8.72
CA ILE A 71 8.22 -12.41 -10.13
C ILE A 71 6.70 -12.49 -10.44
N ILE A 72 6.03 -13.55 -9.98
CA ILE A 72 4.57 -13.72 -9.79
C ILE A 72 4.41 -14.84 -8.74
N SER A 73 4.16 -14.53 -7.46
CA SER A 73 4.36 -15.52 -6.37
C SER A 73 3.11 -16.32 -6.07
N ILE A 74 1.98 -15.90 -6.62
CA ILE A 74 0.69 -16.42 -6.25
C ILE A 74 0.02 -16.96 -7.50
N ASP A 75 -0.17 -18.27 -7.52
CA ASP A 75 -0.94 -18.97 -8.53
C ASP A 75 -2.37 -18.41 -8.56
N GLN A 76 -2.64 -17.58 -9.56
CA GLN A 76 -3.94 -16.94 -9.78
C GLN A 76 -5.02 -17.94 -10.24
N THR A 77 -4.65 -19.21 -10.48
CA THR A 77 -5.61 -20.28 -10.77
C THR A 77 -6.21 -20.90 -9.49
N LEU A 78 -5.70 -20.51 -8.32
CA LEU A 78 -6.25 -20.96 -7.04
C LEU A 78 -7.66 -20.41 -6.81
N GLU A 79 -8.51 -21.23 -6.19
CA GLU A 79 -9.81 -20.80 -5.68
C GLU A 79 -9.66 -19.65 -4.67
N ALA A 80 -10.66 -18.75 -4.60
CA ALA A 80 -10.56 -17.48 -3.88
C ALA A 80 -10.01 -17.60 -2.45
N ASN A 81 -10.43 -18.61 -1.67
CA ASN A 81 -9.94 -18.82 -0.30
C ASN A 81 -8.47 -19.27 -0.26
N ALA A 82 -8.06 -20.16 -1.16
CA ALA A 82 -6.67 -20.61 -1.26
C ALA A 82 -5.76 -19.49 -1.75
N LEU A 83 -6.25 -18.67 -2.69
CA LEU A 83 -5.56 -17.48 -3.18
C LEU A 83 -5.33 -16.48 -2.03
N LEU A 84 -6.37 -16.18 -1.25
CA LEU A 84 -6.27 -15.31 -0.07
C LEU A 84 -5.27 -15.86 0.96
N SER A 85 -5.28 -17.16 1.25
CA SER A 85 -4.30 -17.78 2.15
C SER A 85 -2.87 -17.58 1.66
N ARG A 86 -2.61 -17.74 0.35
CA ARG A 86 -1.28 -17.50 -0.23
C ARG A 86 -0.85 -16.04 -0.15
N VAL A 87 -1.77 -15.09 -0.39
CA VAL A 87 -1.48 -13.65 -0.24
C VAL A 87 -1.08 -13.33 1.21
N VAL A 88 -1.80 -13.88 2.18
CA VAL A 88 -1.49 -13.69 3.61
C VAL A 88 -0.14 -14.31 3.97
N GLU A 89 0.13 -15.55 3.53
CA GLU A 89 1.42 -16.23 3.72
C GLU A 89 2.57 -15.41 3.14
N PHE A 90 2.44 -14.93 1.92
CA PHE A 90 3.47 -14.12 1.27
C PHE A 90 3.69 -12.78 1.99
N THR A 91 2.60 -12.11 2.38
CA THR A 91 2.67 -10.84 3.13
C THR A 91 3.36 -11.01 4.49
N SER A 92 3.32 -12.22 5.07
CA SER A 92 4.03 -12.53 6.32
C SER A 92 5.56 -12.42 6.20
N LEU A 93 6.14 -12.61 5.01
CA LEU A 93 7.58 -12.45 4.79
C LEU A 93 8.02 -11.01 5.09
N TYR A 94 7.23 -10.02 4.63
CA TYR A 94 7.48 -8.60 4.90
C TYR A 94 7.41 -8.21 6.38
N ARG A 95 6.84 -9.08 7.23
CA ARG A 95 6.71 -8.88 8.68
C ARG A 95 7.74 -9.66 9.49
N THR A 96 8.47 -10.61 8.90
CA THR A 96 9.24 -11.60 9.66
C THR A 96 10.73 -11.57 9.38
N ILE A 97 11.13 -11.26 8.14
CA ILE A 97 12.54 -11.24 7.73
C ILE A 97 12.93 -9.83 7.23
N PRO A 98 14.23 -9.52 7.14
CA PRO A 98 14.69 -8.26 6.54
C PRO A 98 14.05 -7.99 5.17
N VAL A 99 13.64 -6.75 4.95
CA VAL A 99 13.06 -6.32 3.67
C VAL A 99 14.06 -5.47 2.93
N ILE A 100 14.30 -5.77 1.66
CA ILE A 100 14.94 -4.86 0.73
C ILE A 100 13.82 -4.23 -0.12
N ALA A 101 13.66 -2.91 -0.07
CA ALA A 101 12.65 -2.16 -0.80
C ALA A 101 13.29 -1.36 -1.94
N ALA A 102 12.78 -1.47 -3.18
CA ALA A 102 13.30 -0.75 -4.34
C ALA A 102 12.18 -0.35 -5.32
N TYR A 103 11.88 0.95 -5.39
CA TYR A 103 10.72 1.48 -6.13
C TYR A 103 11.05 2.68 -7.02
N ASP A 104 12.33 2.97 -7.24
CA ASP A 104 12.71 4.06 -8.13
C ASP A 104 12.15 3.78 -9.54
N LYS A 105 11.48 4.75 -10.14
CA LYS A 105 10.97 4.73 -11.52
C LYS A 105 11.20 6.10 -12.16
N ILE A 106 12.17 6.16 -13.06
CA ILE A 106 12.56 7.40 -13.76
C ILE A 106 11.34 7.99 -14.48
N GLY A 107 11.16 9.30 -14.39
CA GLY A 107 10.07 10.02 -15.05
C GLY A 107 8.70 9.86 -14.38
N THR A 108 8.63 9.20 -13.22
CA THR A 108 7.41 9.08 -12.41
C THR A 108 7.57 9.81 -11.08
N ASP A 109 6.48 10.34 -10.51
CA ASP A 109 6.47 10.87 -9.15
C ASP A 109 6.63 9.71 -8.14
N PHE A 110 7.59 9.83 -7.23
CA PHE A 110 7.86 8.80 -6.23
C PHE A 110 6.67 8.60 -5.28
N ASN A 111 5.99 9.66 -4.87
CA ASN A 111 4.83 9.62 -3.98
C ASN A 111 3.69 8.82 -4.62
N LEU A 112 3.40 9.09 -5.90
CA LEU A 112 2.41 8.31 -6.66
C LEU A 112 2.83 6.85 -6.83
N THR A 113 4.14 6.60 -6.99
CA THR A 113 4.67 5.25 -7.15
C THR A 113 4.43 4.41 -5.90
N VAL A 114 4.86 4.87 -4.73
CA VAL A 114 4.73 4.11 -3.47
C VAL A 114 3.28 4.02 -2.98
N ARG A 115 2.40 4.90 -3.45
CA ARG A 115 0.96 4.83 -3.20
C ARG A 115 0.22 3.82 -4.07
N ARG A 116 0.86 3.19 -5.06
CA ARG A 116 0.21 2.10 -5.81
C ARG A 116 -0.27 0.99 -4.85
N PRO A 117 -1.48 0.42 -5.03
CA PRO A 117 -2.14 -0.41 -4.01
C PRO A 117 -1.27 -1.52 -3.42
N TRP A 118 -0.65 -2.32 -4.29
CA TRP A 118 0.20 -3.42 -3.84
C TRP A 118 1.47 -2.95 -3.11
N ILE A 119 2.10 -1.85 -3.55
CA ILE A 119 3.29 -1.30 -2.86
C ILE A 119 2.88 -0.74 -1.50
N SER A 120 1.79 0.01 -1.45
CA SER A 120 1.27 0.56 -0.21
C SER A 120 0.91 -0.54 0.79
N ASN A 121 0.35 -1.67 0.33
CA ASN A 121 0.08 -2.84 1.17
C ASN A 121 1.36 -3.46 1.75
N GLU A 122 2.39 -3.64 0.93
CA GLU A 122 3.69 -4.14 1.38
C GLU A 122 4.30 -3.18 2.42
N ILE A 123 4.26 -1.88 2.16
CA ILE A 123 4.71 -0.86 3.11
C ILE A 123 3.93 -0.93 4.42
N GLN A 124 2.61 -1.11 4.41
CA GLN A 124 1.84 -1.32 5.64
C GLN A 124 2.35 -2.53 6.43
N ALA A 125 2.70 -3.63 5.75
CA ALA A 125 3.27 -4.80 6.41
C ALA A 125 4.63 -4.51 7.07
N TYR A 126 5.44 -3.58 6.54
CA TYR A 126 6.73 -3.21 7.13
C TYR A 126 6.60 -2.61 8.53
N ARG A 127 5.46 -1.99 8.85
CA ARG A 127 5.26 -1.26 10.11
C ARG A 127 5.56 -2.12 11.33
N HIS A 128 5.32 -3.42 11.23
CA HIS A 128 5.48 -4.39 12.30
C HIS A 128 6.69 -5.31 12.11
N ASN A 129 7.56 -5.02 11.13
CA ASN A 129 8.75 -5.81 10.90
C ASN A 129 9.74 -5.63 12.07
N PRO A 130 10.10 -6.69 12.81
CA PRO A 130 10.97 -6.60 13.99
C PRO A 130 12.46 -6.52 13.63
N THR A 131 12.81 -6.64 12.35
CA THR A 131 14.20 -6.71 11.88
C THR A 131 14.68 -5.36 11.36
N ARG A 132 14.72 -5.16 10.04
CA ARG A 132 15.05 -3.91 9.37
C ARG A 132 14.47 -3.84 7.96
N ILE A 133 14.21 -2.62 7.52
CA ILE A 133 13.83 -2.27 6.16
C ILE A 133 15.02 -1.55 5.52
N ILE A 134 15.48 -2.04 4.37
CA ILE A 134 16.61 -1.49 3.62
C ILE A 134 16.04 -0.94 2.33
N TYR A 135 15.92 0.38 2.23
CA TYR A 135 15.53 1.02 0.99
C TYR A 135 16.75 1.23 0.10
N VAL A 136 16.67 0.72 -1.13
CA VAL A 136 17.73 0.77 -2.12
C VAL A 136 17.33 1.73 -3.23
N SER A 137 18.06 2.82 -3.31
CA SER A 137 17.90 3.90 -4.28
C SER A 137 18.96 3.79 -5.36
N HIS A 138 18.57 3.93 -6.63
CA HIS A 138 19.49 4.01 -7.77
C HIS A 138 19.39 5.33 -8.53
N ASN A 139 18.39 6.18 -8.22
CA ASN A 139 18.24 7.50 -8.83
C ASN A 139 17.92 8.62 -7.82
N ASN A 140 17.96 8.33 -6.51
CA ASN A 140 17.65 9.26 -5.42
C ASN A 140 16.20 9.75 -5.40
N GLN A 141 15.25 9.02 -5.99
CA GLN A 141 13.83 9.33 -5.79
C GLN A 141 13.41 9.08 -4.34
N GLY A 142 13.52 7.86 -3.82
CA GLY A 142 13.25 7.61 -2.40
C GLY A 142 14.46 7.84 -1.48
N GLY A 143 15.67 7.81 -2.04
CA GLY A 143 16.92 8.05 -1.30
C GLY A 143 17.32 9.53 -1.24
N GLY A 144 16.58 10.40 -1.92
CA GLY A 144 16.76 11.84 -1.89
C GLY A 144 16.39 12.41 -0.52
N LYS A 145 17.12 13.46 -0.11
CA LYS A 145 16.78 14.21 1.08
C LYS A 145 15.73 15.26 0.78
N VAL A 146 14.74 15.38 1.65
CA VAL A 146 13.67 16.38 1.58
C VAL A 146 13.69 17.31 2.78
N GLU A 147 13.02 18.46 2.65
CA GLU A 147 12.87 19.38 3.77
C GLU A 147 12.16 18.70 4.94
N LYS A 148 12.60 19.05 6.15
CA LYS A 148 12.11 18.41 7.37
C LYS A 148 10.67 18.84 7.63
N GLU A 149 9.79 17.84 7.72
CA GLU A 149 8.42 17.99 8.21
C GLU A 149 8.26 17.36 9.60
N TYR A 150 7.07 17.49 10.18
CA TYR A 150 6.72 16.75 11.38
C TYR A 150 6.75 15.25 11.09
N SER A 151 7.67 14.55 11.74
CA SER A 151 7.86 13.10 11.65
C SER A 151 8.08 12.53 13.04
N HIS A 152 7.56 11.34 13.29
CA HIS A 152 7.82 10.53 14.48
C HIS A 152 9.02 9.59 14.29
N LEU A 153 9.65 9.58 13.12
CA LEU A 153 10.88 8.83 12.85
C LEU A 153 12.12 9.57 13.38
N PRO A 154 13.22 8.85 13.66
CA PRO A 154 14.51 9.45 13.99
C PRO A 154 14.97 10.46 12.92
N GLU A 155 15.60 11.56 13.35
CA GLU A 155 15.94 12.70 12.49
C GLU A 155 16.86 12.35 11.31
N ASP A 156 17.79 11.42 11.51
CA ASP A 156 18.73 10.95 10.49
C ASP A 156 18.02 10.23 9.33
N ILE A 157 16.92 9.56 9.63
CA ILE A 157 16.13 8.79 8.67
C ILE A 157 14.94 9.58 8.12
N ALA A 158 14.29 10.42 8.94
CA ALA A 158 13.12 11.21 8.56
C ALA A 158 13.40 12.18 7.39
N SER A 159 14.68 12.51 7.15
CA SER A 159 15.08 13.34 6.02
C SER A 159 14.98 12.66 4.66
N PHE A 160 14.83 11.32 4.59
CA PHE A 160 14.72 10.58 3.33
C PHE A 160 13.26 10.45 2.86
N GLU A 161 13.06 10.62 1.56
CA GLU A 161 11.73 10.59 0.94
C GLU A 161 11.00 9.25 1.15
N PHE A 162 11.70 8.12 1.04
CA PHE A 162 11.11 6.81 1.33
C PHE A 162 10.61 6.69 2.77
N ALA A 163 11.42 7.10 3.74
CA ALA A 163 11.07 7.00 5.15
C ALA A 163 9.85 7.88 5.49
N ARG A 164 9.84 9.11 4.96
CA ARG A 164 8.71 10.03 5.07
C ARG A 164 7.43 9.41 4.51
N MET A 165 7.50 8.79 3.33
CA MET A 165 6.34 8.16 2.71
C MET A 165 5.89 6.88 3.40
N ALA A 166 6.83 6.08 3.92
CA ALA A 166 6.50 4.90 4.71
C ALA A 166 5.70 5.29 5.96
N GLU A 167 6.17 6.29 6.72
CA GLU A 167 5.44 6.81 7.88
C GLU A 167 4.05 7.33 7.52
N ARG A 168 3.92 8.05 6.41
CA ARG A 168 2.62 8.53 5.94
C ARG A 168 1.68 7.41 5.58
N ILE A 169 2.15 6.39 4.87
CA ILE A 169 1.34 5.21 4.58
C ILE A 169 0.88 4.57 5.89
N TRP A 170 1.77 4.39 6.88
CA TRP A 170 1.43 3.84 8.19
C TRP A 170 0.39 4.65 8.96
N THR A 171 0.45 5.98 8.87
CA THR A 171 -0.42 6.88 9.65
C THR A 171 -1.75 7.21 8.97
N THR A 172 -1.81 7.16 7.64
CA THR A 172 -3.00 7.51 6.84
C THR A 172 -3.80 6.28 6.35
N HIS A 173 -3.38 5.09 6.79
CA HIS A 173 -3.97 3.80 6.44
C HIS A 173 -4.13 3.59 4.93
N PHE A 174 -4.87 2.55 4.54
CA PHE A 174 -5.06 2.21 3.12
C PHE A 174 -6.11 3.08 2.42
N ALA A 175 -6.96 3.80 3.18
CA ALA A 175 -8.00 4.68 2.65
C ALA A 175 -7.44 5.75 1.69
N THR A 176 -6.31 6.38 2.05
CA THR A 176 -5.65 7.38 1.20
C THR A 176 -5.27 6.82 -0.17
N THR A 177 -4.73 5.60 -0.21
CA THR A 177 -4.39 4.90 -1.44
C THR A 177 -5.64 4.63 -2.30
N ILE A 178 -6.74 4.20 -1.70
CA ILE A 178 -8.01 3.96 -2.41
C ILE A 178 -8.58 5.28 -2.97
N LEU A 179 -8.52 6.37 -2.20
CA LEU A 179 -8.99 7.67 -2.64
C LEU A 179 -8.14 8.24 -3.80
N MET A 180 -6.84 7.94 -3.84
CA MET A 180 -5.99 8.27 -5.00
C MET A 180 -6.35 7.43 -6.24
N LEU A 181 -6.75 6.15 -6.08
CA LEU A 181 -7.32 5.35 -7.17
C LEU A 181 -8.64 5.96 -7.67
N LEU A 182 -9.51 6.38 -6.76
CA LEU A 182 -10.79 7.01 -7.06
C LEU A 182 -10.60 8.25 -7.93
N LYS A 183 -9.64 9.12 -7.57
CA LYS A 183 -9.25 10.32 -8.34
C LYS A 183 -8.52 10.02 -9.67
N GLY A 184 -8.04 8.78 -9.86
CA GLY A 184 -7.23 8.42 -11.04
C GLY A 184 -5.80 8.95 -11.00
N GLU A 185 -5.29 9.38 -9.84
CA GLU A 185 -3.90 9.81 -9.66
C GLU A 185 -2.92 8.62 -9.70
N ILE A 186 -3.41 7.46 -9.28
CA ILE A 186 -2.73 6.18 -9.38
C ILE A 186 -3.64 5.16 -10.05
N SER A 187 -3.06 4.09 -10.59
CA SER A 187 -3.78 3.03 -11.29
C SER A 187 -3.59 1.66 -10.66
N MET A 188 -4.57 0.81 -10.90
CA MET A 188 -4.59 -0.61 -10.59
C MET A 188 -5.19 -1.34 -11.79
N GLU A 189 -4.69 -2.52 -12.12
CA GLU A 189 -5.17 -3.30 -13.28
C GLU A 189 -6.64 -3.72 -13.09
N SER A 190 -6.95 -4.33 -11.94
CA SER A 190 -8.32 -4.58 -11.52
C SER A 190 -8.58 -4.05 -10.12
N ILE A 191 -9.59 -3.18 -9.98
CA ILE A 191 -10.01 -2.67 -8.67
C ILE A 191 -10.69 -3.75 -7.81
N SER A 192 -11.17 -4.85 -8.42
CA SER A 192 -11.70 -6.01 -7.68
C SER A 192 -10.66 -6.65 -6.76
N ASP A 193 -9.38 -6.53 -7.10
CA ASP A 193 -8.27 -7.14 -6.38
C ASP A 193 -8.01 -6.49 -5.02
N LEU A 194 -8.69 -5.37 -4.71
CA LEU A 194 -8.72 -4.83 -3.35
C LEU A 194 -9.18 -5.87 -2.32
N LYS A 195 -9.99 -6.87 -2.71
CA LYS A 195 -10.37 -7.99 -1.83
C LYS A 195 -9.18 -8.89 -1.43
N HIS A 196 -8.10 -8.89 -2.21
CA HIS A 196 -6.87 -9.61 -1.89
C HIS A 196 -5.92 -8.77 -1.04
N ILE A 197 -5.97 -7.45 -1.17
CA ILE A 197 -5.17 -6.51 -0.38
C ILE A 197 -5.76 -6.32 1.03
N MET A 198 -7.08 -6.26 1.14
CA MET A 198 -7.83 -6.16 2.40
C MET A 198 -8.67 -7.43 2.62
N PRO A 199 -8.03 -8.59 2.87
CA PRO A 199 -8.69 -9.90 2.91
C PRO A 199 -9.78 -10.01 3.98
N GLU A 200 -9.72 -9.21 5.03
CA GLU A 200 -10.73 -9.09 6.08
C GLU A 200 -12.01 -8.43 5.60
N LEU A 201 -11.93 -7.59 4.55
CA LEU A 201 -13.06 -6.93 3.91
C LEU A 201 -13.52 -7.66 2.63
N ALA A 202 -12.88 -8.77 2.27
CA ALA A 202 -13.12 -9.44 0.98
C ALA A 202 -14.60 -9.74 0.68
N PRO A 203 -15.42 -10.27 1.62
CA PRO A 203 -16.83 -10.57 1.32
C PRO A 203 -17.66 -9.33 0.94
N VAL A 204 -17.47 -8.21 1.66
CA VAL A 204 -18.21 -6.98 1.37
C VAL A 204 -17.68 -6.29 0.12
N LEU A 205 -16.37 -6.34 -0.14
CA LEU A 205 -15.77 -5.81 -1.37
C LEU A 205 -16.21 -6.58 -2.61
N GLU A 206 -16.38 -7.90 -2.51
CA GLU A 206 -16.90 -8.71 -3.61
C GLU A 206 -18.35 -8.33 -3.95
N LEU A 207 -19.21 -8.20 -2.94
CA LEU A 207 -20.59 -7.72 -3.13
C LEU A 207 -20.64 -6.30 -3.70
N ALA A 208 -19.78 -5.40 -3.20
CA ALA A 208 -19.71 -4.03 -3.68
C ALA A 208 -19.29 -3.97 -5.15
N TYR A 209 -18.27 -4.74 -5.54
CA TYR A 209 -17.78 -4.77 -6.93
C TYR A 209 -18.86 -5.24 -7.90
N ASP A 210 -19.68 -6.21 -7.50
CA ASP A 210 -20.75 -6.76 -8.35
C ASP A 210 -21.95 -5.81 -8.51
N LYS A 211 -22.18 -4.90 -7.55
CA LYS A 211 -23.42 -4.11 -7.44
C LYS A 211 -23.25 -2.62 -7.67
N MET A 212 -22.05 -2.08 -7.46
CA MET A 212 -21.81 -0.65 -7.43
C MET A 212 -21.07 -0.17 -8.67
N SER A 213 -21.23 1.12 -9.01
CA SER A 213 -20.36 1.77 -9.98
C SER A 213 -18.90 1.75 -9.50
N ARG A 214 -17.95 2.00 -10.42
CA ARG A 214 -16.53 2.10 -10.07
C ARG A 214 -16.28 3.03 -8.88
N ASN A 215 -16.88 4.22 -8.91
CA ASN A 215 -16.60 5.27 -7.93
C ASN A 215 -17.27 4.96 -6.59
N ASP A 216 -18.50 4.44 -6.63
CA ASP A 216 -19.19 3.96 -5.43
C ASP A 216 -18.46 2.77 -4.78
N PHE A 217 -17.95 1.83 -5.58
CA PHE A 217 -17.12 0.73 -5.09
C PHE A 217 -15.84 1.25 -4.39
N LEU A 218 -15.11 2.17 -5.03
CA LEU A 218 -13.88 2.73 -4.43
C LEU A 218 -14.17 3.59 -3.20
N MET A 219 -15.27 4.35 -3.20
CA MET A 219 -15.69 5.11 -2.02
C MET A 219 -16.08 4.18 -0.86
N THR A 220 -16.82 3.11 -1.16
CA THR A 220 -17.14 2.03 -0.21
C THR A 220 -15.87 1.44 0.38
N ALA A 221 -14.91 1.08 -0.47
CA ALA A 221 -13.65 0.52 -0.03
C ALA A 221 -12.86 1.50 0.87
N ALA A 222 -12.84 2.79 0.55
CA ALA A 222 -12.18 3.81 1.36
C ALA A 222 -12.86 3.99 2.73
N LEU A 223 -14.19 4.00 2.78
CA LEU A 223 -14.95 4.05 4.03
C LEU A 223 -14.65 2.82 4.89
N LEU A 224 -14.74 1.62 4.31
CA LEU A 224 -14.49 0.36 5.02
C LEU A 224 -13.05 0.25 5.52
N ALA A 225 -12.07 0.67 4.73
CA ALA A 225 -10.66 0.73 5.15
C ALA A 225 -10.43 1.67 6.35
N GLN A 226 -11.36 2.60 6.59
CA GLN A 226 -11.30 3.55 7.70
C GLN A 226 -12.13 3.10 8.93
N THR A 227 -12.94 2.04 8.81
CA THR A 227 -13.78 1.50 9.91
C THR A 227 -12.94 0.91 11.04
N GLY A 228 -13.38 1.12 12.29
CA GLY A 228 -12.72 0.52 13.47
C GLY A 228 -11.37 1.12 13.86
N LEU A 229 -10.94 2.19 13.18
CA LEU A 229 -9.73 2.93 13.54
C LEU A 229 -10.05 3.99 14.60
N ASN A 230 -9.46 3.85 15.79
CA ASN A 230 -9.48 4.87 16.85
C ASN A 230 -8.61 6.12 16.52
N GLY A 231 -8.30 6.34 15.24
CA GLY A 231 -7.32 7.30 14.74
C GLY A 231 -7.90 8.67 14.33
N THR A 232 -7.00 9.53 13.86
CA THR A 232 -7.31 10.91 13.44
C THR A 232 -8.07 11.01 12.12
N GLY A 233 -8.33 9.90 11.42
CA GLY A 233 -9.07 9.87 10.14
C GLY A 233 -8.38 10.61 8.99
N VAL A 234 -7.10 10.94 9.13
CA VAL A 234 -6.39 11.79 8.16
C VAL A 234 -6.11 11.00 6.89
N VAL A 235 -6.48 11.57 5.75
CA VAL A 235 -6.39 10.92 4.43
C VAL A 235 -5.62 11.76 3.41
N ASN A 236 -4.60 12.50 3.84
CA ASN A 236 -3.77 13.30 2.95
C ASN A 236 -2.27 13.11 3.15
N ASP A 237 -1.53 13.33 2.07
CA ASP A 237 -0.08 13.42 2.04
C ASP A 237 0.32 14.91 1.96
N SER A 238 0.66 15.52 3.10
CA SER A 238 0.85 16.98 3.25
C SER A 238 1.97 17.66 2.44
N VAL A 239 2.56 17.05 1.41
CA VAL A 239 3.58 17.70 0.53
C VAL A 239 3.08 17.93 -0.88
N THR A 240 2.09 17.18 -1.34
CA THR A 240 1.72 17.17 -2.76
C THR A 240 0.45 17.96 -2.99
N LYS A 241 0.44 18.76 -4.07
CA LYS A 241 -0.78 19.22 -4.76
C LYS A 241 -1.75 18.07 -5.10
N ALA A 242 -1.31 16.82 -4.97
CA ALA A 242 -2.11 15.59 -4.93
C ALA A 242 -2.84 15.40 -3.59
N ASN A 243 -3.24 16.47 -2.93
CA ASN A 243 -4.14 16.33 -1.83
C ASN A 243 -5.51 15.85 -2.34
N ILE A 244 -6.17 15.04 -1.53
CA ILE A 244 -7.50 14.52 -1.83
C ILE A 244 -8.53 15.59 -1.48
N HIS A 245 -8.59 16.66 -2.28
CA HIS A 245 -9.51 17.78 -2.06
C HIS A 245 -10.85 17.61 -2.78
N ASN A 246 -10.87 16.82 -3.85
CA ASN A 246 -12.02 16.80 -4.74
C ASN A 246 -12.91 15.58 -4.52
N GLY A 247 -12.76 14.86 -3.40
CA GLY A 247 -13.58 13.67 -3.09
C GLY A 247 -15.09 13.92 -3.25
N PRO A 248 -15.63 14.99 -2.63
CA PRO A 248 -17.03 15.41 -2.78
C PRO A 248 -17.40 15.99 -4.16
N GLU A 249 -16.42 16.44 -4.94
CA GLU A 249 -16.66 17.10 -6.24
C GLU A 249 -16.68 16.14 -7.43
N LEU A 250 -16.36 14.85 -7.19
CA LEU A 250 -16.53 13.81 -8.19
C LEU A 250 -18.02 13.66 -8.50
N LYS A 251 -18.42 14.01 -9.73
CA LYS A 251 -19.84 14.11 -10.17
C LYS A 251 -20.49 12.76 -10.49
N GLU A 252 -19.88 11.66 -10.09
CA GLU A 252 -20.18 10.31 -10.59
C GLU A 252 -20.32 9.33 -9.42
N TYR A 253 -21.25 9.60 -8.52
CA TYR A 253 -21.69 8.64 -7.51
C TYR A 253 -23.18 8.36 -7.72
N ASP A 254 -23.56 7.09 -7.72
CA ASP A 254 -24.95 6.69 -7.89
C ASP A 254 -25.65 6.52 -6.54
N ILE A 255 -24.91 6.12 -5.49
CA ILE A 255 -25.47 5.80 -4.17
C ILE A 255 -24.92 6.69 -3.04
N TYR A 256 -23.79 7.37 -3.26
CA TYR A 256 -23.21 8.27 -2.26
C TYR A 256 -23.56 9.73 -2.54
N HIS A 257 -24.16 10.38 -1.55
CA HIS A 257 -24.46 11.82 -1.60
C HIS A 257 -23.57 12.58 -0.61
N PHE A 258 -23.02 13.70 -1.08
CA PHE A 258 -22.20 14.59 -0.26
C PHE A 258 -22.97 15.89 -0.02
N ILE A 259 -23.28 16.16 1.25
CA ILE A 259 -24.00 17.38 1.66
C ILE A 259 -23.03 18.30 2.39
N CYS A 260 -22.73 19.46 1.80
CA CYS A 260 -21.92 20.47 2.46
C CYS A 260 -22.67 21.05 3.67
N THR A 261 -22.17 20.79 4.88
CA THR A 261 -22.77 21.28 6.14
C THR A 261 -22.09 22.54 6.67
N GLU A 262 -20.83 22.75 6.32
CA GLU A 262 -20.08 23.95 6.66
C GLU A 262 -19.19 24.33 5.49
N ALA A 263 -19.38 25.53 4.93
CA ALA A 263 -18.47 26.14 3.96
C ALA A 263 -17.96 27.46 4.54
N ARG A 264 -16.72 27.45 5.04
CA ARG A 264 -15.99 28.64 5.48
C ARG A 264 -14.73 28.76 4.64
N MET A 265 -14.21 29.98 4.51
CA MET A 265 -12.96 30.27 3.78
C MET A 265 -11.76 29.38 4.19
N LYS A 266 -11.77 28.81 5.40
CA LYS A 266 -10.70 27.93 5.89
C LYS A 266 -11.07 26.46 5.99
N GLN A 267 -12.32 26.10 5.80
CA GLN A 267 -12.79 24.77 6.12
C GLN A 267 -14.08 24.45 5.39
N GLU A 268 -14.10 23.27 4.79
CA GLU A 268 -15.29 22.69 4.21
C GLU A 268 -15.57 21.34 4.89
N ASN A 269 -16.81 21.13 5.29
CA ASN A 269 -17.28 19.87 5.84
C ASN A 269 -18.42 19.34 4.97
N PHE A 270 -18.32 18.07 4.59
CA PHE A 270 -19.37 17.35 3.89
C PHE A 270 -19.81 16.17 4.75
N GLU A 271 -21.11 16.02 4.93
CA GLU A 271 -21.70 14.78 5.39
C GLU A 271 -21.86 13.82 4.21
N ILE A 272 -21.52 12.55 4.43
CA ILE A 272 -21.53 11.50 3.42
C ILE A 272 -22.70 10.59 3.72
N TYR A 273 -23.68 10.58 2.83
CA TYR A 273 -24.88 9.76 2.93
C TYR A 273 -24.82 8.59 1.95
N LEU A 274 -25.27 7.44 2.41
CA LEU A 274 -25.56 6.27 1.60
C LEU A 274 -27.07 6.25 1.32
N CYS A 275 -27.43 6.27 0.04
CA CYS A 275 -28.82 6.28 -0.41
C CYS A 275 -29.31 4.85 -0.61
N LYS A 276 -30.38 4.52 0.11
CA LYS A 276 -31.09 3.24 0.00
C LYS A 276 -32.29 3.39 -0.90
N ASP A 277 -32.29 2.67 -2.03
CA ASP A 277 -33.42 2.52 -2.97
C ASP A 277 -34.28 3.80 -3.17
N GLY A 278 -33.63 4.97 -3.21
CA GLY A 278 -34.24 6.28 -3.51
C GLY A 278 -35.06 6.97 -2.42
N TYR A 279 -35.13 6.48 -1.17
CA TYR A 279 -36.00 7.11 -0.13
C TYR A 279 -35.38 7.33 1.24
N GLU A 280 -34.37 6.57 1.66
CA GLU A 280 -33.71 6.75 2.95
C GLU A 280 -32.23 7.07 2.75
N GLU A 281 -31.78 8.20 3.33
CA GLU A 281 -30.37 8.59 3.37
C GLU A 281 -29.80 8.23 4.75
N ILE A 282 -28.78 7.36 4.75
CA ILE A 282 -28.08 6.96 5.98
C ILE A 282 -26.75 7.69 6.02
N LEU A 283 -26.54 8.52 7.05
CA LEU A 283 -25.25 9.16 7.28
C LEU A 283 -24.20 8.07 7.60
N VAL A 284 -23.16 7.95 6.79
CA VAL A 284 -22.09 6.95 6.94
C VAL A 284 -20.73 7.57 7.28
N GLY A 285 -20.55 8.87 7.04
CA GLY A 285 -19.30 9.54 7.37
C GLY A 285 -19.31 11.04 7.19
N GLU A 286 -18.15 11.64 7.44
CA GLU A 286 -17.87 13.07 7.28
C GLU A 286 -16.55 13.23 6.51
N TRP A 287 -16.53 14.14 5.56
CA TRP A 287 -15.34 14.60 4.85
C TRP A 287 -15.00 16.01 5.32
N ILE A 288 -13.81 16.21 5.88
CA ILE A 288 -13.39 17.49 6.46
C ILE A 288 -12.13 17.96 5.74
N MET A 289 -12.19 19.15 5.16
CA MET A 289 -11.06 19.79 4.49
C MET A 289 -10.70 21.09 5.20
N ARG A 290 -9.39 21.40 5.31
CA ARG A 290 -8.94 22.71 5.77
C ARG A 290 -8.01 23.35 4.76
N HIS A 291 -8.32 24.59 4.42
CA HIS A 291 -7.68 25.38 3.38
C HIS A 291 -6.61 26.30 3.97
N ASN A 292 -5.49 26.43 3.25
CA ASN A 292 -4.55 27.49 3.56
C ASN A 292 -5.18 28.84 3.14
N PHE A 293 -4.98 29.90 3.92
CA PHE A 293 -5.52 31.21 3.58
C PHE A 293 -4.93 31.81 2.29
N TYR A 294 -3.69 31.44 1.98
CA TYR A 294 -2.91 32.07 0.91
C TYR A 294 -2.92 31.27 -0.39
N TYR A 295 -3.25 29.99 -0.30
CA TYR A 295 -3.33 29.07 -1.43
C TYR A 295 -4.65 28.34 -1.27
N ASP A 296 -5.48 28.31 -2.32
CA ASP A 296 -6.75 27.56 -2.36
C ASP A 296 -6.57 26.03 -2.28
N ASP A 297 -5.39 25.60 -1.84
CA ASP A 297 -5.03 24.22 -1.58
C ASP A 297 -5.37 23.90 -0.13
N ALA A 298 -6.23 22.91 0.09
CA ALA A 298 -6.33 22.32 1.41
C ALA A 298 -4.98 21.68 1.83
N TYR A 299 -4.63 21.80 3.10
CA TYR A 299 -3.40 21.23 3.66
C TYR A 299 -3.71 20.05 4.58
N TYR A 300 -5.00 19.80 4.80
CA TYR A 300 -5.53 18.79 5.70
C TYR A 300 -6.84 18.25 5.14
N CYS A 301 -6.91 16.93 4.97
CA CYS A 301 -8.14 16.21 4.66
C CYS A 301 -8.34 15.08 5.67
N ARG A 302 -9.57 14.93 6.15
CA ARG A 302 -9.98 13.87 7.07
C ARG A 302 -11.25 13.20 6.57
N LEU A 303 -11.22 11.87 6.47
CA LEU A 303 -12.37 11.02 6.28
C LEU A 303 -12.72 10.39 7.63
N ARG A 304 -13.85 10.80 8.21
CA ARG A 304 -14.37 10.21 9.44
C ARG A 304 -15.50 9.27 9.08
N VAL A 305 -15.42 8.03 9.55
CA VAL A 305 -16.46 7.02 9.31
C VAL A 305 -17.21 6.78 10.60
N ARG A 306 -18.54 6.66 10.51
CA ARG A 306 -19.37 6.37 11.67
C ARG A 306 -19.24 4.90 12.08
N GLU A 307 -19.50 4.63 13.36
CA GLU A 307 -19.42 3.26 13.91
C GLU A 307 -20.41 2.29 13.25
N ASP A 308 -21.57 2.78 12.83
CA ASP A 308 -22.63 2.02 12.17
C ASP A 308 -22.51 1.95 10.63
N ALA A 309 -21.54 2.67 10.04
CA ALA A 309 -21.39 2.79 8.59
C ALA A 309 -21.15 1.44 7.90
N GLU A 310 -20.31 0.59 8.48
CA GLU A 310 -20.00 -0.73 7.94
C GLU A 310 -21.25 -1.60 7.83
N ARG A 311 -22.09 -1.59 8.87
CA ARG A 311 -23.35 -2.34 8.88
C ARG A 311 -24.34 -1.75 7.87
N ALA A 312 -24.43 -0.43 7.76
CA ALA A 312 -25.27 0.24 6.79
C ALA A 312 -24.88 -0.14 5.35
N ILE A 313 -23.59 -0.11 5.03
CA ILE A 313 -23.03 -0.52 3.73
C ILE A 313 -23.36 -1.99 3.44
N CYS A 314 -23.10 -2.90 4.38
CA CYS A 314 -23.40 -4.32 4.19
C CYS A 314 -24.90 -4.57 3.96
N THR A 315 -25.75 -3.86 4.71
CA THR A 315 -27.22 -3.95 4.57
C THR A 315 -27.67 -3.48 3.19
N GLU A 316 -27.11 -2.37 2.70
CA GLU A 316 -27.40 -1.84 1.36
C GLU A 316 -26.95 -2.81 0.26
N LEU A 317 -25.82 -3.48 0.47
CA LEU A 317 -25.34 -4.54 -0.39
C LEU A 317 -26.16 -5.84 -0.27
N GLY A 318 -27.27 -5.84 0.47
CA GLY A 318 -28.18 -6.98 0.61
C GLY A 318 -27.64 -8.10 1.48
N MET A 319 -26.63 -7.84 2.31
CA MET A 319 -26.13 -8.79 3.30
C MET A 319 -27.15 -8.90 4.43
N SER A 320 -27.64 -10.12 4.69
CA SER A 320 -28.51 -10.41 5.83
C SER A 320 -27.77 -10.23 7.16
N ASP A 321 -28.50 -10.04 8.25
CA ASP A 321 -27.90 -9.96 9.60
C ASP A 321 -27.02 -11.20 9.91
N ALA A 322 -27.45 -12.39 9.51
CA ALA A 322 -26.67 -13.61 9.74
C ALA A 322 -25.35 -13.63 8.96
N GLU A 323 -25.36 -13.15 7.70
CA GLU A 323 -24.15 -13.00 6.89
C GLU A 323 -23.22 -11.92 7.46
N PHE A 324 -23.78 -10.82 7.95
CA PHE A 324 -23.02 -9.74 8.58
C PHE A 324 -22.32 -10.20 9.86
N GLU A 325 -22.98 -10.99 10.71
CA GLU A 325 -22.37 -11.56 11.91
C GLU A 325 -21.24 -12.55 11.57
N ALA A 326 -21.44 -13.40 10.54
CA ALA A 326 -20.40 -14.30 10.05
C ALA A 326 -19.19 -13.55 9.48
N TYR A 327 -19.46 -12.50 8.70
CA TYR A 327 -18.46 -11.58 8.17
C TYR A 327 -17.66 -10.90 9.30
N THR A 328 -18.34 -10.33 10.29
CA THR A 328 -17.71 -9.63 11.42
C THR A 328 -16.85 -10.59 12.23
N THR A 329 -17.34 -11.81 12.48
CA THR A 329 -16.59 -12.87 13.16
C THR A 329 -15.30 -13.21 12.40
N ARG A 330 -15.38 -13.37 11.08
CA ARG A 330 -14.21 -13.62 10.22
C ARG A 330 -13.23 -12.44 10.24
N LYS A 331 -13.72 -11.20 10.10
CA LYS A 331 -12.91 -9.98 10.15
C LYS A 331 -12.11 -9.90 11.45
N ILE A 332 -12.78 -10.08 12.59
CA ILE A 332 -12.14 -10.06 13.92
C ILE A 332 -11.10 -11.18 14.05
N SER A 333 -11.40 -12.39 13.56
CA SER A 333 -10.46 -13.51 13.60
C SER A 333 -9.20 -13.23 12.77
N LEU A 334 -9.34 -12.68 11.57
CA LEU A 334 -8.21 -12.32 10.71
C LEU A 334 -7.38 -11.19 11.32
N GLN A 335 -8.03 -10.13 11.80
CA GLN A 335 -7.35 -9.03 12.50
C GLN A 335 -6.59 -9.51 13.75
N SER A 336 -7.16 -10.46 14.48
CA SER A 336 -6.52 -11.03 15.67
C SER A 336 -5.31 -11.89 15.32
N ALA A 337 -5.39 -12.67 14.24
CA ALA A 337 -4.26 -13.45 13.73
C ALA A 337 -3.11 -12.55 13.26
N LEU A 338 -3.43 -11.40 12.66
CA LEU A 338 -2.44 -10.40 12.26
C LEU A 338 -1.80 -9.71 13.49
N LYS A 339 -2.60 -9.32 14.49
CA LYS A 339 -2.12 -8.64 15.71
C LYS A 339 -1.27 -9.51 16.64
N GLN A 340 -1.50 -10.83 16.70
CA GLN A 340 -0.68 -11.73 17.51
C GLN A 340 0.79 -11.79 17.06
N ALA A 341 1.10 -11.30 15.85
CA ALA A 341 2.45 -11.19 15.32
C ALA A 341 3.13 -9.83 15.58
N GLU A 342 2.43 -8.87 16.21
CA GLU A 342 2.86 -7.46 16.26
C GLU A 342 3.44 -7.10 17.65
N THR A 343 4.72 -6.69 17.70
CA THR A 343 5.29 -6.05 18.89
C THR A 343 4.70 -4.65 19.06
N SER A 344 4.47 -4.23 20.31
CA SER A 344 4.01 -2.89 20.75
C SER A 344 3.99 -1.80 19.66
N ASP A 345 2.80 -1.26 19.36
CA ASP A 345 2.52 -0.20 18.37
C ASP A 345 3.36 1.08 18.50
N THR A 346 4.16 1.20 19.55
CA THR A 346 4.93 2.40 19.88
C THR A 346 6.31 2.49 19.22
N VAL A 347 6.84 1.43 18.61
CA VAL A 347 8.20 1.43 18.02
C VAL A 347 8.12 1.25 16.51
N TYR A 348 8.65 2.22 15.74
CA TYR A 348 8.80 2.12 14.29
C TYR A 348 9.90 1.12 13.90
N PRO A 349 9.77 0.45 12.74
CA PRO A 349 10.81 -0.48 12.28
C PRO A 349 12.10 0.30 11.98
N LYS A 350 13.25 -0.38 12.10
CA LYS A 350 14.53 0.19 11.70
C LYS A 350 14.58 0.35 10.18
N ILE A 351 14.73 1.57 9.68
CA ILE A 351 14.91 1.85 8.24
C ILE A 351 16.37 2.23 7.98
N GLU A 352 16.94 1.67 6.93
CA GLU A 352 18.26 2.00 6.37
C GLU A 352 18.06 2.44 4.92
N VAL A 353 18.73 3.50 4.48
CA VAL A 353 18.66 4.02 3.11
C VAL A 353 20.03 3.91 2.47
N ILE A 354 20.11 3.21 1.35
CA ILE A 354 21.35 2.95 0.61
C ILE A 354 21.17 3.47 -0.82
N THR A 355 22.10 4.31 -1.27
CA THR A 355 22.20 4.70 -2.67
C THR A 355 23.22 3.81 -3.37
N VAL A 356 22.86 3.26 -4.53
CA VAL A 356 23.71 2.43 -5.38
C VAL A 356 24.02 3.18 -6.66
N ASP A 357 25.30 3.45 -6.91
CA ASP A 357 25.73 3.89 -8.22
C ASP A 357 25.90 2.68 -9.14
N LEU A 358 24.99 2.54 -10.10
CA LEU A 358 25.03 1.47 -11.08
C LEU A 358 26.17 1.66 -12.11
N ASN A 359 26.78 2.84 -12.19
CA ASN A 359 27.95 3.07 -13.05
C ASN A 359 29.23 2.48 -12.46
N GLU A 360 29.31 2.31 -11.13
CA GLU A 360 30.47 1.73 -10.45
C GLU A 360 30.41 0.19 -10.39
N SER A 361 29.23 -0.40 -10.63
CA SER A 361 29.00 -1.85 -10.56
C SER A 361 29.62 -2.67 -11.72
N THR A 362 30.36 -2.04 -12.62
CA THR A 362 31.17 -2.74 -13.65
C THR A 362 32.57 -3.15 -13.16
N GLY A 363 32.90 -2.92 -11.88
CA GLY A 363 34.20 -3.23 -11.28
C GLY A 363 34.24 -4.52 -10.45
N LEU A 364 33.63 -5.61 -10.94
CA LEU A 364 33.89 -6.96 -10.41
C LEU A 364 35.03 -7.57 -11.23
N GLU A 365 36.25 -7.53 -10.67
CA GLU A 365 37.36 -8.41 -11.05
C GLU A 365 37.12 -9.85 -10.57
#